data_AF-A0A6G5RQC9-F1
#
_entry.id   AF-A0A6G5RQC9-F1
#
_cell.length_a   1.000
_cell.length_b   1.000
_cell.length_c   1.000
_cell.angle_alpha   90.00
_cell.angle_beta   90.00
_cell.angle_gamma   90.00
#
_symmetry.space_group_name_H-M   'P 1'
#
loop_
_entity.id
_entity.type
_entity.pdbx_description
1 polymer ?
#
loop_
_entity_poly.entity_id
_entity_poly.type
_entity_poly.pdbx_seq_one_letter_code
_entity_poly.pdbx_strand_id
1 'polypeptide(L)'
;MRRFVELSVPLTGFGAYDLYGTGMGALYLETARTQVGREQFAGFLDCWQDVLARGEGPSALSVVHREIARAVVYLWYTGFWPALAPAAHAELRRSEANKEVAASAESYPEGLVWRTFDGHPAGAKPPGFATWACEQDPLPSPERIVGQLKASRGSDPITPAPVYDPAAYGAGQVDDGVPLYLLSGPRVSRAVAPSEVSAADVQPPEPLQAGE
;
A
#
# COMPACT_ATOMS: atom_id res chain seq x y z
N MET A 1 19.17 4.96 -13.21
CA MET A 1 18.87 4.21 -11.98
C MET A 1 19.01 5.10 -10.74
N ARG A 2 20.22 5.61 -10.41
CA ARG A 2 20.44 6.43 -9.20
C ARG A 2 19.39 7.51 -8.97
N ARG A 3 19.20 8.38 -9.97
CA ARG A 3 18.19 9.44 -9.96
C ARG A 3 16.78 8.95 -9.62
N PHE A 4 16.36 7.80 -10.15
CA PHE A 4 15.03 7.23 -9.88
C PHE A 4 14.89 6.78 -8.42
N VAL A 5 15.93 6.14 -7.86
CA VAL A 5 15.94 5.72 -6.46
C VAL A 5 15.92 6.93 -5.53
N GLU A 6 16.76 7.94 -5.78
CA GLU A 6 16.79 9.17 -4.99
C GLU A 6 15.45 9.90 -5.00
N LEU A 7 14.81 10.02 -6.17
CA LEU A 7 13.48 10.63 -6.29
C LEU A 7 12.35 9.76 -5.72
N SER A 8 12.59 8.46 -5.50
CA SER A 8 11.62 7.56 -4.86
C SER A 8 11.64 7.65 -3.34
N VAL A 9 12.75 8.08 -2.71
CA VAL A 9 12.87 8.24 -1.25
C VAL A 9 11.73 9.10 -0.66
N PRO A 10 11.50 10.35 -1.12
CA PRO A 10 10.42 11.17 -0.59
C PRO A 10 9.01 10.68 -0.97
N LEU A 11 8.89 9.82 -1.99
CA LEU A 11 7.60 9.23 -2.38
C LEU A 11 7.23 8.03 -1.49
N THR A 12 8.21 7.22 -1.09
CA THR A 12 7.97 5.98 -0.34
C THR A 12 8.13 6.15 1.17
N GLY A 13 8.91 7.14 1.61
CA GLY A 13 9.31 7.32 3.00
C GLY A 13 10.47 6.41 3.45
N PHE A 14 11.02 5.59 2.54
CA PHE A 14 12.15 4.70 2.81
C PHE A 14 13.47 5.32 2.38
N GLY A 15 14.56 5.00 3.10
CA GLY A 15 15.89 5.51 2.77
C GLY A 15 16.42 4.91 1.47
N ALA A 16 17.35 5.61 0.80
CA ALA A 16 17.96 5.11 -0.43
C ALA A 16 18.62 3.73 -0.24
N TYR A 17 19.21 3.49 0.94
CA TYR A 17 19.77 2.20 1.32
C TYR A 17 18.72 1.07 1.25
N ASP A 18 17.53 1.28 1.80
CA ASP A 18 16.45 0.30 1.81
C ASP A 18 15.95 0.00 0.39
N LEU A 19 15.83 1.04 -0.44
CA LEU A 19 15.42 0.94 -1.83
C LEU A 19 16.44 0.17 -2.66
N TYR A 20 17.73 0.46 -2.52
CA TYR A 20 18.79 -0.34 -3.16
C TYR A 20 18.83 -1.77 -2.64
N GLY A 21 18.59 -1.96 -1.33
CA GLY A 21 18.58 -3.27 -0.68
C GLY A 21 17.50 -4.23 -1.19
N THR A 22 16.46 -3.73 -1.88
CA THR A 22 15.50 -4.59 -2.61
C THR A 22 16.10 -5.29 -3.82
N GLY A 23 17.17 -4.75 -4.41
CA GLY A 23 17.67 -5.16 -5.72
C GLY A 23 16.75 -4.82 -6.91
N MET A 24 15.57 -4.23 -6.68
CA MET A 24 14.54 -4.03 -7.71
C MET A 24 14.65 -2.71 -8.47
N GLY A 25 15.52 -1.78 -8.04
CA GLY A 25 15.54 -0.42 -8.58
C GLY A 25 15.75 -0.29 -10.10
N ALA A 26 16.53 -1.19 -10.72
CA ALA A 26 16.70 -1.20 -12.17
C ALA A 26 15.45 -1.74 -12.88
N LEU A 27 14.89 -2.84 -12.38
CA LEU A 27 13.66 -3.45 -12.89
C LEU A 27 12.50 -2.46 -12.81
N TYR A 28 12.26 -1.85 -11.65
CA TYR A 28 11.16 -0.92 -11.43
C TYR A 28 11.26 0.34 -12.29
N LEU A 29 12.48 0.85 -12.51
CA LEU A 29 12.69 1.93 -13.46
C LEU A 29 12.28 1.55 -14.87
N GLU A 30 12.62 0.33 -15.31
CA GLU A 30 12.27 -0.14 -16.64
C GLU A 30 10.77 -0.43 -16.75
N THR A 31 10.15 -1.06 -15.74
CA THR A 31 8.70 -1.23 -15.66
C THR A 31 7.98 0.12 -15.81
N ALA A 32 8.39 1.14 -15.05
CA ALA A 32 7.77 2.46 -15.15
C ALA A 32 7.93 3.10 -16.54
N ARG A 33 9.10 2.95 -17.15
CA ARG A 33 9.37 3.44 -18.51
C ARG A 33 8.54 2.74 -19.58
N THR A 34 8.33 1.44 -19.45
CA THR A 34 7.49 0.67 -20.37
C THR A 34 6.03 1.08 -20.23
N GLN A 35 5.55 1.23 -18.99
CA GLN A 35 4.13 1.49 -18.71
C GLN A 35 3.69 2.93 -18.97
N VAL A 36 4.60 3.90 -18.81
CA VAL A 36 4.33 5.34 -19.00
C VAL A 36 4.85 5.86 -20.34
N GLY A 37 5.88 5.21 -20.91
CA GLY A 37 6.69 5.73 -22.00
C GLY A 37 7.94 6.45 -21.50
N ARG A 38 9.08 6.26 -22.17
CA ARG A 38 10.40 6.72 -21.71
C ARG A 38 10.49 8.24 -21.56
N GLU A 39 9.95 8.97 -22.54
CA GLU A 39 9.99 10.44 -22.54
C GLU A 39 9.04 11.03 -21.51
N GLN A 40 7.82 10.49 -21.43
CA GLN A 40 6.80 10.93 -20.48
C GLN A 40 7.27 10.67 -19.04
N PHE A 41 7.88 9.51 -18.79
CA PHE A 41 8.45 9.19 -17.48
C PHE A 41 9.65 10.07 -17.13
N ALA A 42 10.50 10.42 -18.11
CA ALA A 42 11.60 11.37 -17.88
C ALA A 42 11.06 12.76 -17.51
N GLY A 43 10.05 13.26 -18.23
CA GLY A 43 9.38 14.53 -17.92
C GLY A 43 8.71 14.54 -16.54
N PHE A 44 8.14 13.42 -16.10
CA PHE A 44 7.68 13.24 -14.73
C PHE A 44 8.83 13.39 -13.72
N LEU A 45 9.97 12.72 -13.93
CA LEU A 45 11.11 12.81 -13.02
C LEU A 45 11.71 14.22 -12.95
N ASP A 46 11.75 14.94 -14.07
CA ASP A 46 12.17 16.34 -14.12
C ASP A 46 11.22 17.22 -13.30
N CYS A 47 9.92 17.13 -13.56
CA CYS A 47 8.91 17.88 -12.83
C CYS A 47 8.91 17.57 -11.33
N TRP A 48 9.08 16.30 -10.94
CA TRP A 48 9.14 15.90 -9.54
C TRP A 48 10.40 16.42 -8.85
N GLN A 49 11.54 16.41 -9.53
CA GLN A 49 12.78 16.99 -9.00
C GLN A 49 12.63 18.49 -8.76
N ASP A 50 11.97 19.22 -9.67
CA ASP A 50 11.71 20.66 -9.51
C ASP A 50 10.76 20.95 -8.35
N VAL A 51 9.70 20.14 -8.18
CA VAL A 51 8.77 20.24 -7.04
C VAL A 51 9.52 20.04 -5.72
N LEU A 52 10.37 19.02 -5.64
CA LEU A 52 11.20 18.78 -4.45
C LEU A 52 12.19 19.91 -4.17
N ALA A 53 12.82 20.47 -5.22
CA ALA A 53 13.74 21.59 -5.08
C ALA A 53 13.05 22.86 -4.51
N ARG A 54 11.73 23.01 -4.70
CA ARG A 54 10.92 24.07 -4.09
C ARG A 54 10.45 23.75 -2.67
N GLY A 55 10.74 22.55 -2.15
CA GLY A 55 10.23 22.09 -0.85
C GLY A 55 8.75 21.73 -0.86
N GLU A 56 8.18 21.48 -2.04
CA GLU A 56 6.77 21.12 -2.23
C GLU A 56 6.57 19.59 -2.24
N GLY A 57 5.34 19.14 -2.00
CA GLY A 57 4.96 17.73 -2.04
C GLY A 57 4.33 17.31 -3.38
N PRO A 58 3.95 16.01 -3.51
CA PRO A 58 3.29 15.48 -4.72
C PRO A 58 1.99 16.20 -5.10
N SER A 59 1.39 16.97 -4.19
CA SER A 59 0.21 17.80 -4.44
C SER A 59 0.45 18.96 -5.41
N ALA A 60 1.72 19.33 -5.67
CA ALA A 60 2.08 20.34 -6.66
C ALA A 60 2.23 19.77 -8.09
N LEU A 61 2.22 18.44 -8.23
CA LEU A 61 2.26 17.78 -9.54
C LEU A 61 0.91 17.89 -10.26
N SER A 62 0.96 17.89 -11.60
CA SER A 62 -0.22 17.72 -12.44
C SER A 62 -0.97 16.42 -12.11
N VAL A 63 -2.23 16.30 -12.52
CA VAL A 63 -3.05 15.10 -12.27
C VAL A 63 -2.36 13.84 -12.83
N VAL A 64 -1.81 13.92 -14.04
CA VAL A 64 -1.07 12.80 -14.67
C VAL A 64 0.21 12.47 -13.91
N HIS A 65 1.03 13.46 -13.57
CA HIS A 65 2.28 13.22 -12.85
C HIS A 65 2.04 12.67 -11.44
N ARG A 66 0.97 13.10 -10.78
CA ARG A 66 0.55 12.55 -9.48
C ARG A 66 0.13 11.09 -9.60
N GLU A 67 -0.55 10.74 -10.70
CA GLU A 67 -0.93 9.37 -10.96
C GLU A 67 0.29 8.46 -11.27
N ILE A 68 1.29 8.99 -11.99
CA ILE A 68 2.58 8.30 -12.17
C ILE A 68 3.28 8.12 -10.82
N ALA A 69 3.31 9.15 -9.97
CA ALA A 69 3.89 9.07 -8.63
C ALA A 69 3.20 7.98 -7.79
N ARG A 70 1.85 7.95 -7.79
CA ARG A 70 1.06 6.90 -7.11
C ARG A 70 1.42 5.51 -7.63
N ALA A 71 1.57 5.35 -8.94
CA ALA A 71 1.95 4.07 -9.54
C ALA A 71 3.36 3.63 -9.17
N VAL A 72 4.32 4.55 -9.10
CA VAL A 72 5.68 4.29 -8.63
C VAL A 72 5.67 3.87 -7.15
N VAL A 73 4.90 4.54 -6.29
CA VAL A 73 4.74 4.14 -4.88
C VAL A 73 4.14 2.74 -4.79
N TYR A 74 3.05 2.47 -5.52
CA TYR A 74 2.42 1.16 -5.54
C TYR A 74 3.40 0.07 -5.97
N LEU A 75 4.18 0.32 -7.02
CA LEU A 75 5.22 -0.59 -7.51
C LEU A 75 6.28 -0.90 -6.45
N TRP A 76 6.79 0.11 -5.75
CA TRP A 76 7.74 -0.09 -4.66
C TRP A 76 7.17 -0.92 -3.51
N TYR A 77 5.90 -0.70 -3.17
CA TYR A 77 5.27 -1.38 -2.04
C TYR A 77 4.87 -2.82 -2.35
N THR A 78 4.34 -3.08 -3.54
CA THR A 78 3.72 -4.38 -3.86
C THR A 78 4.55 -5.22 -4.84
N GLY A 79 5.40 -4.61 -5.64
CA GLY A 79 6.07 -5.26 -6.78
C GLY A 79 5.22 -5.34 -8.05
N PHE A 80 4.06 -4.69 -8.07
CA PHE A 80 3.14 -4.65 -9.20
C PHE A 80 3.01 -3.23 -9.74
N TRP A 81 2.87 -3.07 -11.05
CA TRP A 81 2.44 -1.82 -11.64
C TRP A 81 0.92 -1.78 -11.70
N PRO A 82 0.24 -0.76 -11.14
CA PRO A 82 -1.21 -0.73 -11.09
C PRO A 82 -1.81 -0.27 -12.42
N ALA A 83 -3.11 -0.54 -12.61
CA ALA A 83 -3.88 0.21 -13.60
C ALA A 83 -3.87 1.70 -13.22
N LEU A 84 -3.65 2.57 -14.22
CA LEU A 84 -3.68 4.01 -14.03
C LEU A 84 -5.12 4.54 -14.15
N ALA A 85 -5.41 5.66 -13.52
CA ALA A 85 -6.69 6.34 -13.64
C ALA A 85 -7.04 6.56 -15.14
N PRO A 86 -8.29 6.31 -15.58
CA PRO A 86 -8.66 6.37 -17.00
C PRO A 86 -8.29 7.68 -17.69
N ALA A 87 -8.46 8.82 -17.01
CA ALA A 87 -8.08 10.14 -17.55
C ALA A 87 -6.57 10.25 -17.81
N ALA A 88 -5.74 9.82 -16.85
CA ALA A 88 -4.29 9.81 -17.01
C ALA A 88 -3.83 8.78 -18.06
N HIS A 89 -4.54 7.65 -18.17
CA HIS A 89 -4.29 6.67 -19.24
C HIS A 89 -4.54 7.26 -20.63
N ALA A 90 -5.69 7.89 -20.83
CA ALA A 90 -6.05 8.52 -22.09
C ALA A 90 -5.08 9.65 -22.47
N GLU A 91 -4.67 10.47 -21.51
CA GLU A 91 -3.74 11.58 -21.75
C GLU A 91 -2.33 11.11 -22.12
N LEU A 92 -1.86 10.01 -21.52
CA LEU A 92 -0.56 9.40 -21.86
C LEU A 92 -0.53 8.74 -23.24
N ARG A 93 -1.69 8.54 -23.90
CA ARG A 93 -1.82 7.96 -25.26
C ARG A 93 -0.99 6.69 -25.49
N ARG A 94 -1.00 5.80 -24.50
CA ARG A 94 -0.14 4.61 -24.48
C ARG A 94 -0.63 3.49 -25.41
N SER A 95 0.30 2.67 -25.88
CA SER A 95 0.02 1.39 -26.56
C SER A 95 -0.38 0.28 -25.59
N GLU A 96 0.13 0.34 -24.35
CA GLU A 96 -0.04 -0.72 -23.36
C GLU A 96 -1.44 -0.76 -22.74
N ALA A 97 -1.91 -1.98 -22.46
CA ALA A 97 -3.18 -2.20 -21.79
C ALA A 97 -3.17 -1.61 -20.37
N ASN A 98 -4.26 -0.95 -19.98
CA ASN A 98 -4.40 -0.39 -18.64
C ASN A 98 -4.77 -1.44 -17.60
N LYS A 99 -3.86 -2.37 -17.31
CA LYS A 99 -4.09 -3.46 -16.36
C LYS A 99 -2.98 -3.49 -15.33
N GLU A 100 -3.29 -4.05 -14.17
CA GLU A 100 -2.27 -4.37 -13.20
C GLU A 100 -1.37 -5.48 -13.75
N VAL A 101 -0.06 -5.31 -13.60
CA VAL A 101 0.95 -6.27 -14.06
C VAL A 101 2.06 -6.42 -13.03
N ALA A 102 2.49 -7.65 -12.76
CA ALA A 102 3.67 -7.89 -11.93
C ALA A 102 4.93 -7.41 -12.66
N ALA A 103 5.86 -6.76 -11.96
CA ALA A 103 7.15 -6.40 -12.55
C ALA A 103 8.04 -7.64 -12.79
N SER A 104 8.07 -8.55 -11.82
CA SER A 104 8.65 -9.91 -11.94
C SER A 104 8.16 -10.81 -10.80
N ALA A 105 8.48 -12.11 -10.84
CA ALA A 105 8.17 -13.02 -9.74
C ALA A 105 8.93 -12.66 -8.45
N GLU A 106 10.16 -12.15 -8.58
CA GLU A 106 11.01 -11.71 -7.47
C GLU A 106 10.55 -10.39 -6.84
N SER A 107 9.65 -9.66 -7.52
CA SER A 107 9.20 -8.34 -7.04
C SER A 107 8.28 -8.45 -5.82
N TYR A 108 7.47 -9.51 -5.71
CA TYR A 108 6.56 -9.71 -4.58
C TYR A 108 7.32 -9.91 -3.25
N PRO A 109 8.35 -10.79 -3.16
CA PRO A 109 9.13 -10.94 -1.93
C PRO A 109 9.99 -9.73 -1.53
N GLU A 110 10.20 -8.77 -2.44
CA GLU A 110 11.00 -7.56 -2.21
C GLU A 110 10.15 -6.29 -2.01
N GLY A 111 8.81 -6.41 -2.05
CA GLY A 111 7.91 -5.29 -1.85
C GLY A 111 8.11 -4.62 -0.48
N LEU A 112 8.13 -3.29 -0.45
CA LEU A 112 8.33 -2.54 0.80
C LEU A 112 7.21 -2.74 1.82
N VAL A 113 6.04 -3.20 1.39
CA VAL A 113 4.90 -3.49 2.27
C VAL A 113 5.29 -4.45 3.40
N TRP A 114 6.16 -5.44 3.15
CA TRP A 114 6.57 -6.38 4.19
C TRP A 114 7.37 -5.70 5.30
N ARG A 115 8.16 -4.68 4.97
CA ARG A 115 9.00 -3.96 5.93
C ARG A 115 8.22 -3.00 6.81
N THR A 116 7.03 -2.54 6.40
CA THR A 116 6.27 -1.57 7.18
C THR A 116 5.62 -2.17 8.43
N PHE A 117 5.35 -3.47 8.43
CA PHE A 117 4.78 -4.19 9.57
C PHE A 117 5.69 -5.31 10.08
N ASP A 118 6.99 -5.21 9.82
CA ASP A 118 8.01 -6.20 10.20
C ASP A 118 7.61 -7.65 9.84
N GLY A 119 6.96 -7.77 8.68
CA GLY A 119 6.40 -9.01 8.18
C GLY A 119 7.29 -9.69 7.16
N HIS A 120 6.83 -10.86 6.71
CA HIS A 120 7.49 -11.67 5.70
C HIS A 120 6.48 -11.99 4.59
N PRO A 121 6.92 -12.01 3.31
CA PRO A 121 6.05 -12.38 2.20
C PRO A 121 5.51 -13.80 2.38
N ALA A 122 4.24 -14.02 2.06
CA ALA A 122 3.67 -15.36 2.14
C ALA A 122 4.32 -16.27 1.09
N GLY A 123 4.80 -17.45 1.50
CA GLY A 123 5.43 -18.41 0.60
C GLY A 123 6.85 -18.07 0.15
N ALA A 124 7.46 -17.01 0.68
CA ALA A 124 8.85 -16.67 0.42
C ALA A 124 9.52 -16.14 1.71
N LYS A 125 10.83 -16.38 1.87
CA LYS A 125 11.60 -15.92 3.05
C LYS A 125 10.86 -16.15 4.39
N PRO A 126 10.33 -17.36 4.65
CA PRO A 126 9.58 -17.59 5.87
C PRO A 126 10.49 -17.35 7.08
N PRO A 127 9.92 -16.87 8.19
CA PRO A 127 10.66 -16.89 9.45
C PRO A 127 10.95 -18.36 9.84
N GLY A 128 11.88 -18.55 10.77
CA GLY A 128 12.18 -19.90 11.30
C GLY A 128 10.93 -20.63 11.79
N PHE A 129 10.94 -21.96 11.76
CA PHE A 129 9.83 -22.77 12.26
C PHE A 129 9.50 -22.41 13.72
N ALA A 130 8.20 -22.41 14.07
CA ALA A 130 7.66 -22.09 15.40
C ALA A 130 7.85 -20.64 15.88
N THR A 131 8.28 -19.71 15.03
CA THR A 131 8.34 -18.27 15.37
C THR A 131 6.99 -17.65 15.72
N TRP A 132 5.90 -18.23 15.23
CA TRP A 132 4.53 -17.87 15.61
C TRP A 132 4.18 -18.20 17.07
N ALA A 133 4.98 -19.02 17.77
CA ALA A 133 4.80 -19.33 19.19
C ALA A 133 5.51 -18.32 20.11
N CYS A 134 6.34 -17.43 19.56
CA CYS A 134 7.01 -16.40 20.35
C CYS A 134 6.01 -15.31 20.77
N GLU A 135 6.09 -14.92 22.04
CA GLU A 135 5.32 -13.79 22.58
C GLU A 135 5.67 -12.51 21.82
N GLN A 136 4.65 -11.79 21.37
CA GLN A 136 4.81 -10.53 20.65
C GLN A 136 5.15 -9.42 21.65
N ASP A 137 6.00 -8.48 21.25
CA ASP A 137 6.24 -7.29 22.06
C ASP A 137 4.93 -6.53 22.30
N PRO A 138 4.69 -6.01 23.52
CA PRO A 138 3.51 -5.22 23.80
C PRO A 138 3.52 -3.95 22.95
N LEU A 139 2.34 -3.54 22.48
CA LEU A 139 2.19 -2.29 21.76
C LEU A 139 2.70 -1.11 22.62
N PRO A 140 3.43 -0.15 22.03
CA PRO A 140 3.89 1.02 22.76
C PRO A 140 2.68 1.80 23.31
N SER A 141 2.84 2.37 24.51
CA SER A 141 1.78 3.20 25.10
C SER A 141 1.50 4.42 24.23
N PRO A 142 0.26 4.95 24.21
CA PRO A 142 -0.07 6.16 23.47
C PRO A 142 0.86 7.34 23.80
N GLU A 143 1.24 7.47 25.08
CA GLU A 143 2.18 8.50 25.55
C GLU A 143 3.56 8.37 24.90
N ARG A 144 4.07 7.13 24.77
CA ARG A 144 5.34 6.84 24.10
C ARG A 144 5.28 7.18 22.62
N ILE A 145 4.19 6.82 21.95
CA ILE A 145 3.98 7.14 20.53
C ILE A 145 3.98 8.66 20.33
N VAL A 146 3.21 9.40 21.15
CA VAL A 146 3.15 10.86 21.10
C VAL A 146 4.52 11.49 21.38
N GLY A 147 5.27 10.97 22.36
CA GLY A 147 6.62 11.43 22.67
C GLY A 147 7.59 11.25 21.49
N GLN A 148 7.56 10.09 20.84
CA GLN A 148 8.38 9.79 19.66
C GLN A 148 8.03 10.69 18.46
N LEU A 149 6.74 10.95 18.23
CA LEU A 149 6.29 11.84 17.16
C LEU A 149 6.69 13.29 17.40
N LYS A 150 6.66 13.77 18.65
CA LYS A 150 7.15 15.11 19.00
C LYS A 150 8.66 15.21 18.83
N ALA A 151 9.41 14.18 19.22
CA ALA A 151 10.87 14.16 19.11
C ALA A 151 11.36 14.13 17.66
N SER A 152 10.64 13.46 16.75
CA SER A 152 11.04 13.34 15.34
C SER A 152 10.75 14.58 14.49
N ARG A 153 9.92 15.52 14.96
CA ARG A 153 9.34 16.58 14.12
C ARG A 153 9.88 18.00 14.33
N GLY A 154 10.72 18.25 15.34
CA GLY A 154 11.05 19.65 15.68
C GLY A 154 9.81 20.44 16.13
N SER A 155 10.01 21.67 16.59
CA SER A 155 9.08 22.47 17.40
C SER A 155 7.92 23.13 16.62
N ASP A 156 7.24 22.43 15.71
CA ASP A 156 6.01 22.94 15.07
C ASP A 156 4.75 22.32 15.70
N PRO A 157 3.77 23.13 16.15
CA PRO A 157 2.55 22.62 16.77
C PRO A 157 1.60 22.02 15.72
N ILE A 158 1.15 20.79 15.95
CA ILE A 158 0.13 20.14 15.13
C ILE A 158 -1.26 20.52 15.67
N THR A 159 -2.09 21.12 14.82
CA THR A 159 -3.54 20.95 14.90
C THR A 159 -3.83 19.51 14.48
N PRO A 160 -4.30 18.62 15.37
CA PRO A 160 -4.58 17.24 14.97
C PRO A 160 -5.68 17.25 13.92
N ALA A 161 -5.31 16.94 12.67
CA ALA A 161 -6.30 16.52 11.69
C ALA A 161 -6.94 15.23 12.21
N PRO A 162 -8.27 15.06 12.10
CA PRO A 162 -8.92 13.81 12.46
C PRO A 162 -8.20 12.68 11.73
N VAL A 163 -7.75 11.68 12.50
CA VAL A 163 -6.93 10.54 12.04
C VAL A 163 -7.62 9.76 10.90
N TYR A 164 -8.93 9.95 10.75
CA TYR A 164 -9.76 9.32 9.75
C TYR A 164 -11.09 10.08 9.63
N ASP A 165 -11.43 10.54 8.43
CA ASP A 165 -12.79 11.01 8.09
C ASP A 165 -13.37 10.06 7.04
N PRO A 166 -14.22 9.09 7.44
CA PRO A 166 -14.81 8.14 6.51
C PRO A 166 -15.71 8.83 5.47
N ALA A 167 -16.34 9.95 5.82
CA ALA A 167 -17.21 10.69 4.91
C ALA A 167 -16.42 11.36 3.77
N ALA A 168 -15.19 11.79 4.03
CA ALA A 168 -14.29 12.35 3.02
C ALA A 168 -13.93 11.36 1.89
N TYR A 169 -14.10 10.06 2.12
CA TYR A 169 -13.87 8.99 1.14
C TYR A 169 -15.18 8.43 0.55
N GLY A 170 -16.32 9.07 0.78
CA GLY A 170 -17.60 8.61 0.25
C GLY A 170 -18.10 7.31 0.88
N ALA A 171 -17.58 6.91 2.04
CA ALA A 171 -18.19 5.85 2.83
C ALA A 171 -19.53 6.39 3.36
N GLY A 172 -20.61 6.06 2.65
CA GLY A 172 -21.96 6.27 3.16
C GLY A 172 -22.09 5.62 4.54
N GLN A 173 -22.86 6.26 5.42
CA GLN A 173 -23.20 5.71 6.72
C GLN A 173 -23.68 4.27 6.51
N VAL A 174 -23.01 3.33 7.16
CA VAL A 174 -23.31 1.91 7.02
C VAL A 174 -24.79 1.71 7.37
N ASP A 175 -25.56 1.16 6.44
CA ASP A 175 -26.97 0.85 6.64
C ASP A 175 -27.10 -0.16 7.79
N ASP A 176 -28.01 0.08 8.75
CA ASP A 176 -28.21 -0.73 9.96
C ASP A 176 -28.57 -2.20 9.64
N GLY A 177 -28.84 -2.51 8.37
CA GLY A 177 -29.13 -3.85 7.85
C GLY A 177 -27.90 -4.68 7.45
N VAL A 178 -26.67 -4.16 7.48
CA VAL A 178 -25.49 -4.95 7.10
C VAL A 178 -25.05 -5.83 8.28
N PRO A 179 -25.05 -7.17 8.15
CA PRO A 179 -24.64 -8.05 9.23
C PRO A 179 -23.21 -7.76 9.69
N LEU A 180 -23.00 -7.73 11.01
CA LEU A 180 -21.72 -7.40 11.65
C LEU A 180 -20.51 -8.19 11.13
N TYR A 181 -20.72 -9.41 10.64
CA TYR A 181 -19.64 -10.25 10.08
C TYR A 181 -19.14 -9.80 8.70
N LEU A 182 -19.91 -8.94 8.00
CA LEU A 182 -19.53 -8.34 6.72
C LEU A 182 -18.89 -6.95 6.86
N LEU A 183 -18.92 -6.35 8.06
CA LEU A 183 -18.28 -5.07 8.30
C LEU A 183 -16.77 -5.24 8.50
N SER A 184 -15.99 -4.35 7.91
CA SER A 184 -14.54 -4.23 8.13
C SER A 184 -14.27 -3.56 9.48
N GLY A 185 -14.71 -4.20 10.58
CA GLY A 185 -14.38 -3.83 11.96
C GLY A 185 -13.44 -4.85 12.61
N PRO A 186 -12.94 -4.58 13.84
CA PRO A 186 -12.14 -5.53 14.58
C PRO A 186 -12.96 -6.79 14.82
N ARG A 187 -12.62 -7.89 14.14
CA ARG A 187 -13.31 -9.15 14.33
C ARG A 187 -13.09 -9.64 15.76
N VAL A 188 -14.18 -9.84 16.50
CA VAL A 188 -14.18 -10.47 17.83
C VAL A 188 -13.73 -11.96 17.77
N SER A 189 -13.44 -12.48 16.57
CA SER A 189 -12.91 -13.82 16.35
C SER A 189 -11.51 -14.08 16.94
N ARG A 190 -10.88 -13.10 17.61
CA ARG A 190 -9.67 -13.35 18.42
C ARG A 190 -9.93 -14.12 19.71
N ALA A 191 -11.18 -14.26 20.15
CA ALA A 191 -11.49 -14.99 21.38
C ALA A 191 -11.63 -16.51 21.21
N VAL A 192 -11.60 -17.03 19.98
CA VAL A 192 -11.76 -18.46 19.69
C VAL A 192 -10.47 -18.96 19.06
N ALA A 193 -9.82 -19.93 19.69
CA ALA A 193 -8.61 -20.50 19.12
C ALA A 193 -8.95 -21.17 17.77
N PRO A 194 -8.03 -21.20 16.79
CA PRO A 194 -8.28 -21.86 15.50
C PRO A 194 -8.72 -23.34 15.62
N SER A 195 -8.35 -24.01 16.71
CA SER A 195 -8.75 -25.38 17.05
C SER A 195 -10.20 -25.52 17.54
N GLU A 196 -10.85 -24.42 17.89
CA GLU A 196 -12.20 -24.38 18.45
C GLU A 196 -13.24 -23.91 17.41
N VAL A 197 -12.80 -23.57 16.20
CA VAL A 197 -13.68 -23.30 15.06
C VAL A 197 -14.18 -24.64 14.53
N SER A 198 -15.48 -24.90 14.66
CA SER A 198 -16.11 -26.10 14.07
C SER A 198 -15.82 -26.14 12.58
N ALA A 199 -15.24 -27.25 12.10
CA ALA A 199 -15.19 -27.55 10.67
C ALA A 199 -16.64 -27.58 10.15
N ALA A 200 -16.89 -26.91 9.03
CA ALA A 200 -18.21 -26.70 8.49
C ALA A 200 -18.83 -28.02 7.97
N ASP A 201 -19.48 -28.78 8.85
CA ASP A 201 -20.46 -29.82 8.51
C ASP A 201 -21.87 -29.37 8.90
N VAL A 202 -22.26 -28.16 8.47
CA VAL A 202 -23.66 -27.73 8.52
C VAL A 202 -24.21 -27.78 7.10
N GLN A 203 -24.89 -28.88 6.80
CA GLN A 203 -25.72 -29.05 5.61
C GLN A 203 -26.68 -27.86 5.49
N PRO A 204 -26.80 -27.19 4.33
CA PRO A 204 -27.80 -26.14 4.14
C PRO A 204 -29.22 -26.72 4.36
N PRO A 205 -30.15 -25.98 4.99
CA PRO A 205 -31.53 -26.45 5.12
C PRO A 205 -32.17 -26.58 3.72
N GLU A 206 -32.87 -27.70 3.49
CA GLU A 206 -33.59 -27.94 2.23
C GLU A 206 -34.64 -26.86 1.95
N PRO A 207 -34.86 -26.48 0.68
CA PRO A 207 -35.90 -25.54 0.31
C PRO A 207 -37.29 -26.12 0.61
N LEU A 208 -38.12 -25.31 1.29
CA LEU A 208 -39.53 -25.55 1.52
C LEU A 208 -40.23 -25.96 0.21
N GLN A 209 -40.72 -27.20 0.14
CA GLN A 209 -41.64 -27.60 -0.91
C GLN A 209 -42.93 -26.80 -0.76
N ALA A 210 -43.26 -26.00 -1.78
CA ALA A 210 -44.58 -25.42 -1.93
C ALA A 210 -45.56 -26.55 -2.27
N GLY A 211 -46.39 -26.93 -1.30
CA GLY A 211 -47.55 -27.80 -1.52
C GLY A 211 -48.68 -27.02 -2.21
N GLU A 212 -49.26 -27.63 -3.22
CA GLU A 212 -50.62 -27.36 -3.73
C GLU A 212 -51.69 -27.68 -2.68
#